data_AF-A0A7U2NFX9-F1
#
_entry.id   AF-A0A7U2NFX9-F1
#
_cell.length_a   1.000
_cell.length_b   1.000
_cell.length_c   1.000
_cell.angle_alpha   90.00
_cell.angle_beta   90.00
_cell.angle_gamma   90.00
#
_symmetry.space_group_name_H-M   'P 1'
#
loop_
_entity.id
_entity.type
_entity.pdbx_description
1 polymer ?
#
loop_
_entity_poly.entity_id
_entity_poly.type
_entity_poly.pdbx_seq_one_letter_code
_entity_poly.pdbx_strand_id
1 'polypeptide(L)'
;MKKLLFVILIPFLGIAQDFTANGIRYTVTSSTAPFTVSVAKNPDFSGVAEIPETVAYNGNRYIVTAITRGAFMHCNNLTSVTIPNSVTTIGNYTFSDCPDLTSVTIPNSVTSIGDEAFSGCTGLISVTIPNSVTSIGDEAFFNCSGLTSVTIPNSVTKIQNDAFYNCSRLTTVNCYITRPLVIHADVFGNITQSNCALNVPTGTQAVYQAAAVWKDFSPISGSLLSNHSFAIESNLKIYPNPVSEILNIALQEGLQLEKVNFYNTLGQLIKTTNHSEINVSSFAKGNYFVEVITNQGKATKTIIIQ
;
A
#
# COMPACT_ATOMS: atom_id res chain seq x y z
N MET A 1 -9.48 58.46 23.55
CA MET A 1 -8.26 57.66 23.80
C MET A 1 -8.43 56.27 23.19
N LYS A 2 -7.98 56.08 21.93
CA LYS A 2 -7.99 54.75 21.28
C LYS A 2 -6.81 53.96 21.87
N LYS A 3 -7.10 52.93 22.67
CA LYS A 3 -6.07 52.01 23.16
C LYS A 3 -5.55 51.20 21.97
N LEU A 4 -4.32 51.50 21.54
CA LEU A 4 -3.56 50.66 20.62
C LEU A 4 -3.33 49.32 21.32
N LEU A 5 -3.95 48.26 20.81
CA LEU A 5 -3.68 46.90 21.25
C LEU A 5 -2.38 46.46 20.55
N PHE A 6 -1.25 46.54 21.23
CA PHE A 6 0.00 45.94 20.76
C PHE A 6 -0.14 44.42 20.87
N VAL A 7 -0.39 43.75 19.74
CA VAL A 7 -0.24 42.30 19.63
C VAL A 7 1.27 42.05 19.51
N ILE A 8 1.90 41.71 20.64
CA ILE A 8 3.27 41.22 20.64
C ILE A 8 3.24 39.83 20.00
N LEU A 9 3.65 39.74 18.73
CA LEU A 9 3.95 38.46 18.09
C LEU A 9 5.26 37.96 18.72
N ILE A 10 5.16 37.14 19.75
CA ILE A 10 6.30 36.36 20.23
C ILE A 10 6.51 35.25 19.18
N PRO A 11 7.64 35.21 18.44
CA PRO A 11 7.94 34.07 17.60
C PRO A 11 8.07 32.85 18.52
N PHE A 12 7.11 31.93 18.45
CA PHE A 12 7.11 30.70 19.24
C PHE A 12 8.31 29.86 18.78
N LEU A 13 9.36 29.89 19.58
CA LEU A 13 10.53 29.03 19.43
C LEU A 13 10.10 27.57 19.69
N GLY A 14 10.04 26.76 18.64
CA GLY A 14 10.46 25.35 18.68
C GLY A 14 9.67 24.32 19.50
N ILE A 15 8.37 24.50 19.79
CA ILE A 15 7.55 23.39 20.31
C ILE A 15 6.72 22.82 19.15
N ALA A 16 6.94 21.54 18.85
CA ALA A 16 6.09 20.76 17.96
C ALA A 16 4.64 20.86 18.44
N GLN A 17 3.78 21.53 17.67
CA GLN A 17 2.40 21.77 18.05
C GLN A 17 1.55 20.58 17.63
N ASP A 18 1.02 19.86 18.61
CA ASP A 18 0.10 18.75 18.35
C ASP A 18 -1.36 19.22 18.37
N PHE A 19 -2.19 18.61 17.53
CA PHE A 19 -3.64 18.79 17.54
C PHE A 19 -4.34 17.51 17.10
N THR A 20 -5.64 17.41 17.37
CA THR A 20 -6.47 16.29 16.93
C THR A 20 -7.49 16.78 15.90
N ALA A 21 -7.62 16.05 14.80
CA ALA A 21 -8.66 16.26 13.80
C ALA A 21 -9.17 14.90 13.32
N ASN A 22 -10.49 14.75 13.17
CA ASN A 22 -11.13 13.49 12.76
C ASN A 22 -10.68 12.28 13.63
N GLY A 23 -10.49 12.50 14.93
CA GLY A 23 -10.04 11.44 15.85
C GLY A 23 -8.57 11.04 15.74
N ILE A 24 -7.79 11.69 14.87
CA ILE A 24 -6.35 11.41 14.66
C ILE A 24 -5.53 12.59 15.17
N ARG A 25 -4.46 12.30 15.91
CA ARG A 25 -3.46 13.27 16.38
C ARG A 25 -2.43 13.56 15.29
N TYR A 26 -2.11 14.83 15.12
CA TYR A 26 -1.14 15.36 14.16
C TYR A 26 -0.15 16.26 14.88
N THR A 27 1.05 16.38 14.32
CA THR A 27 2.09 17.33 14.72
C THR A 27 2.34 18.30 13.58
N VAL A 28 2.32 19.61 13.84
CA VAL A 28 2.71 20.63 12.86
C VAL A 28 4.20 20.49 12.53
N THR A 29 4.50 20.27 11.25
CA THR A 29 5.87 20.17 10.72
C THR A 29 6.31 21.45 10.01
N SER A 30 5.36 22.25 9.52
CA SER A 30 5.61 23.60 9.01
C SER A 30 4.45 24.52 9.36
N SER A 31 4.73 25.59 10.12
CA SER A 31 3.76 26.65 10.47
C SER A 31 3.77 27.82 9.48
N THR A 32 4.46 27.67 8.34
CA THR A 32 4.51 28.64 7.24
C THR A 32 4.20 27.94 5.93
N ALA A 33 3.68 28.64 4.92
CA ALA A 33 3.35 28.02 3.65
C ALA A 33 4.57 27.38 2.95
N PRO A 34 4.49 26.13 2.45
CA PRO A 34 3.35 25.22 2.58
C PRO A 34 3.16 24.74 4.02
N PHE A 35 1.94 24.86 4.54
CA PHE A 35 1.59 24.37 5.87
C PHE A 35 1.53 22.84 5.85
N THR A 36 2.32 22.18 6.69
CA THR A 36 2.43 20.71 6.70
C THR A 36 2.31 20.14 8.09
N VAL A 37 1.80 18.91 8.16
CA VAL A 37 1.70 18.11 9.38
C VAL A 37 2.16 16.67 9.12
N SER A 38 2.55 15.99 10.18
CA SER A 38 2.68 14.53 10.21
C SER A 38 1.63 13.93 11.15
N VAL A 39 1.23 12.67 10.90
CA VAL A 39 0.42 11.92 11.86
C VAL A 39 1.29 11.58 13.06
N ALA A 40 0.87 12.03 14.25
CA ALA A 40 1.55 11.81 15.52
C ALA A 40 1.17 10.45 16.12
N LYS A 41 1.65 10.16 17.33
CA LYS A 41 1.24 8.96 18.07
C LYS A 41 -0.24 9.03 18.46
N ASN A 42 -0.97 7.97 18.13
CA ASN A 42 -2.38 7.73 18.44
C ASN A 42 -2.48 6.45 19.28
N PRO A 43 -2.01 6.45 20.55
CA PRO A 43 -2.13 5.28 21.40
C PRO A 43 -3.61 4.90 21.55
N ASP A 44 -3.87 3.59 21.59
CA ASP A 44 -5.21 3.02 21.77
C ASP A 44 -6.24 3.42 20.69
N PHE A 45 -5.78 3.82 19.49
CA PHE A 45 -6.71 4.11 18.38
C PHE A 45 -7.56 2.89 18.05
N SER A 46 -8.86 3.11 17.84
CA SER A 46 -9.84 2.07 17.59
C SER A 46 -10.67 2.36 16.35
N GLY A 47 -11.00 1.33 15.58
CA GLY A 47 -11.84 1.44 14.39
C GLY A 47 -11.02 1.75 13.13
N VAL A 48 -11.58 2.58 12.27
CA VAL A 48 -11.03 2.89 10.94
C VAL A 48 -10.23 4.18 10.99
N ALA A 49 -8.95 4.15 10.59
CA ALA A 49 -8.10 5.33 10.45
C ALA A 49 -8.14 5.87 9.01
N GLU A 50 -8.96 6.89 8.78
CA GLU A 50 -9.01 7.62 7.51
C GLU A 50 -8.10 8.86 7.56
N ILE A 51 -6.84 8.71 7.15
CA ILE A 51 -5.88 9.81 7.14
C ILE A 51 -6.14 10.65 5.87
N PRO A 52 -6.56 11.93 5.99
CA PRO A 52 -6.87 12.75 4.84
C PRO A 52 -5.60 13.37 4.23
N GLU A 53 -5.64 13.74 2.94
CA GLU A 53 -4.53 14.49 2.30
C GLU A 53 -4.25 15.84 3.00
N THR A 54 -5.28 16.43 3.60
CA THR A 54 -5.20 17.73 4.28
C THR A 54 -6.12 17.79 5.50
N VAL A 55 -5.70 18.52 6.53
CA VAL A 55 -6.48 18.78 7.76
C VAL A 55 -6.57 20.28 8.05
N ALA A 56 -7.69 20.73 8.60
CA ALA A 56 -7.90 22.12 9.01
C ALA A 56 -7.51 22.31 10.48
N TYR A 57 -6.69 23.33 10.77
CA TYR A 57 -6.30 23.69 12.13
C TYR A 57 -5.99 25.19 12.23
N ASN A 58 -6.53 25.88 13.24
CA ASN A 58 -6.32 27.32 13.48
C ASN A 58 -6.49 28.21 12.22
N GLY A 59 -7.53 27.93 11.42
CA GLY A 59 -7.84 28.71 10.21
C GLY A 59 -6.95 28.41 8.99
N ASN A 60 -5.97 27.51 9.11
CA ASN A 60 -5.12 27.08 8.00
C ASN A 60 -5.42 25.63 7.59
N ARG A 61 -5.08 25.29 6.34
CA ARG A 61 -5.16 23.92 5.82
C ARG A 61 -3.75 23.34 5.70
N TYR A 62 -3.48 22.27 6.44
CA TYR A 62 -2.19 21.60 6.48
C TYR A 62 -2.21 20.36 5.61
N ILE A 63 -1.15 20.14 4.83
CA ILE A 63 -0.95 18.92 4.04
C ILE A 63 -0.38 17.84 4.96
N VAL A 64 -0.95 16.63 4.93
CA VAL A 64 -0.45 15.48 5.69
C VAL A 64 0.67 14.82 4.88
N THR A 65 1.92 15.03 5.26
CA THR A 65 3.08 14.62 4.44
C THR A 65 3.76 13.34 4.92
N ALA A 66 3.51 12.91 6.16
CA ALA A 66 4.18 11.76 6.75
C ALA A 66 3.36 11.12 7.88
N ILE A 67 3.66 9.87 8.18
CA ILE A 67 3.23 9.16 9.38
C ILE A 67 4.47 8.92 10.24
N THR A 68 4.46 9.40 11.49
CA THR A 68 5.64 9.32 12.36
C THR A 68 5.92 7.89 12.82
N ARG A 69 7.15 7.65 13.28
CA ARG A 69 7.58 6.35 13.85
C ARG A 69 6.61 5.92 14.97
N GLY A 70 6.02 4.74 14.81
CA GLY A 70 5.08 4.17 15.78
C GLY A 70 3.79 4.98 15.96
N ALA A 71 3.32 5.68 14.93
CA ALA A 71 2.10 6.50 15.01
C ALA A 71 0.86 5.72 15.49
N PHE A 72 0.76 4.44 15.13
CA PHE A 72 -0.33 3.54 15.51
C PHE A 72 0.19 2.26 16.19
N MET A 73 1.40 2.26 16.74
CA MET A 73 1.96 1.09 17.43
C MET A 73 1.05 0.66 18.59
N HIS A 74 0.82 -0.64 18.74
CA HIS A 74 -0.06 -1.27 19.74
C HIS A 74 -1.55 -0.84 19.68
N CYS A 75 -2.03 -0.35 18.53
CA CYS A 75 -3.45 -0.04 18.35
C CYS A 75 -4.27 -1.33 18.16
N ASN A 76 -4.54 -2.02 19.27
CA ASN A 76 -5.16 -3.35 19.27
C ASN A 76 -6.54 -3.41 18.61
N ASN A 77 -7.26 -2.30 18.52
CA ASN A 77 -8.60 -2.22 17.94
C ASN A 77 -8.64 -1.48 16.60
N LEU A 78 -7.48 -1.17 16.00
CA LEU A 78 -7.39 -0.56 14.66
C LEU A 78 -7.72 -1.62 13.60
N THR A 79 -8.80 -1.43 12.85
CA THR A 79 -9.30 -2.46 11.91
C THR A 79 -8.87 -2.23 10.47
N SER A 80 -8.74 -0.97 10.05
CA SER A 80 -8.25 -0.60 8.72
C SER A 80 -7.63 0.79 8.67
N VAL A 81 -6.73 1.01 7.71
CA VAL A 81 -6.04 2.29 7.49
C VAL A 81 -6.09 2.68 6.02
N THR A 82 -6.51 3.92 5.76
CA THR A 82 -6.37 4.58 4.46
C THR A 82 -5.28 5.64 4.55
N ILE A 83 -4.20 5.47 3.79
CA ILE A 83 -3.07 6.41 3.72
C ILE A 83 -3.21 7.26 2.45
N PRO A 84 -3.11 8.61 2.54
CA PRO A 84 -3.29 9.50 1.40
C PRO A 84 -2.04 9.58 0.51
N ASN A 85 -2.20 9.97 -0.76
CA ASN A 85 -1.10 10.10 -1.72
C ASN A 85 -0.09 11.20 -1.36
N SER A 86 -0.40 12.04 -0.38
CA SER A 86 0.53 13.05 0.14
C SER A 86 1.61 12.46 1.06
N VAL A 87 1.44 11.21 1.51
CA VAL A 87 2.42 10.49 2.34
C VAL A 87 3.39 9.70 1.46
N THR A 88 4.69 9.88 1.67
CA THR A 88 5.74 9.25 0.84
C THR A 88 6.48 8.09 1.52
N THR A 89 6.26 7.88 2.81
CA THR A 89 6.95 6.87 3.61
C THR A 89 6.04 6.30 4.70
N ILE A 90 6.07 4.97 4.87
CA ILE A 90 5.56 4.31 6.08
C ILE A 90 6.77 4.10 6.99
N GLY A 91 6.83 4.85 8.09
CA GLY A 91 7.98 4.83 8.99
C GLY A 91 8.08 3.54 9.81
N ASN A 92 9.21 3.38 10.50
CA ASN A 92 9.43 2.21 11.34
C ASN A 92 8.33 2.09 12.41
N TYR A 93 7.97 0.85 12.76
CA TYR A 93 6.98 0.52 13.79
C TYR A 93 5.57 1.09 13.58
N THR A 94 5.26 1.70 12.42
CA THR A 94 4.06 2.56 12.26
C THR A 94 2.77 1.88 12.70
N PHE A 95 2.57 0.62 12.31
CA PHE A 95 1.42 -0.22 12.66
C PHE A 95 1.86 -1.50 13.41
N SER A 96 3.02 -1.47 14.06
CA SER A 96 3.52 -2.62 14.80
C SER A 96 2.54 -3.00 15.93
N ASP A 97 2.31 -4.30 16.09
CA ASP A 97 1.41 -4.91 17.07
C ASP A 97 -0.03 -4.36 16.98
N CYS A 98 -0.56 -4.26 15.76
CA CYS A 98 -1.98 -4.00 15.49
C CYS A 98 -2.71 -5.31 15.09
N PRO A 99 -3.05 -6.20 16.04
CA PRO A 99 -3.58 -7.53 15.75
C PRO A 99 -4.92 -7.52 15.00
N ASP A 100 -5.76 -6.51 15.18
CA ASP A 100 -7.06 -6.39 14.50
C ASP A 100 -6.97 -5.70 13.12
N LEU A 101 -5.78 -5.25 12.70
CA LEU A 101 -5.60 -4.60 11.40
C LEU A 101 -5.76 -5.62 10.27
N THR A 102 -6.91 -5.61 9.63
CA THR A 102 -7.25 -6.58 8.57
C THR A 102 -6.91 -6.09 7.17
N SER A 103 -6.83 -4.78 6.97
CA SER A 103 -6.64 -4.15 5.65
C SER A 103 -5.86 -2.84 5.75
N VAL A 104 -4.87 -2.69 4.88
CA VAL A 104 -4.13 -1.44 4.68
C VAL A 104 -4.07 -1.10 3.19
N THR A 105 -4.41 0.13 2.84
CA THR A 105 -4.19 0.66 1.49
C THR A 105 -2.91 1.49 1.46
N ILE A 106 -1.85 0.95 0.86
CA ILE A 106 -0.57 1.65 0.67
C ILE A 106 -0.62 2.41 -0.67
N PRO A 107 -0.54 3.76 -0.68
CA PRO A 107 -0.64 4.54 -1.91
C PRO A 107 0.64 4.47 -2.75
N ASN A 108 0.51 4.74 -4.06
CA ASN A 108 1.62 4.78 -5.02
C ASN A 108 2.62 5.94 -4.78
N SER A 109 2.39 6.77 -3.77
CA SER A 109 3.36 7.77 -3.31
C SER A 109 4.40 7.18 -2.35
N VAL A 110 4.11 6.04 -1.72
CA VAL A 110 5.02 5.40 -0.77
C VAL A 110 6.18 4.75 -1.50
N THR A 111 7.40 5.12 -1.13
CA THR A 111 8.64 4.65 -1.78
C THR A 111 9.39 3.59 -0.96
N SER A 112 9.07 3.47 0.32
CA SER A 112 9.68 2.53 1.26
C SER A 112 8.71 2.14 2.38
N ILE A 113 8.83 0.89 2.84
CA ILE A 113 8.18 0.36 4.03
C ILE A 113 9.28 0.17 5.08
N GLY A 114 9.19 0.90 6.19
CA GLY A 114 10.21 0.88 7.25
C GLY A 114 10.25 -0.39 8.08
N ASP A 115 11.23 -0.45 8.98
CA ASP A 115 11.47 -1.62 9.83
C ASP A 115 10.30 -1.85 10.79
N GLU A 116 9.90 -3.10 10.96
CA GLU A 116 8.78 -3.52 11.82
C GLU A 116 7.46 -2.79 11.52
N ALA A 117 7.29 -2.17 10.34
CA ALA A 117 6.16 -1.30 10.04
C ALA A 117 4.78 -1.94 10.25
N PHE A 118 4.67 -3.24 9.99
CA PHE A 118 3.49 -4.07 10.21
C PHE A 118 3.81 -5.32 11.06
N SER A 119 4.93 -5.32 11.80
CA SER A 119 5.29 -6.44 12.67
C SER A 119 4.14 -6.74 13.64
N GLY A 120 3.76 -8.01 13.82
CA GLY A 120 2.68 -8.42 14.72
C GLY A 120 1.25 -8.09 14.24
N CYS A 121 1.05 -7.66 12.99
CA CYS A 121 -0.30 -7.47 12.42
C CYS A 121 -0.97 -8.82 12.08
N THR A 122 -1.34 -9.60 13.10
CA THR A 122 -1.85 -10.96 12.94
C THR A 122 -3.18 -11.06 12.19
N GLY A 123 -3.97 -9.98 12.14
CA GLY A 123 -5.23 -9.89 11.41
C GLY A 123 -5.07 -9.57 9.92
N LEU A 124 -3.89 -9.15 9.46
CA LEU A 124 -3.66 -8.71 8.09
C LEU A 124 -3.69 -9.90 7.12
N ILE A 125 -4.72 -10.00 6.28
CA ILE A 125 -4.95 -11.18 5.42
C ILE A 125 -4.15 -11.11 4.11
N SER A 126 -4.00 -9.91 3.56
CA SER A 126 -3.29 -9.65 2.30
C SER A 126 -2.70 -8.26 2.28
N VAL A 127 -1.55 -8.09 1.64
CA VAL A 127 -0.94 -6.78 1.38
C VAL A 127 -0.55 -6.64 -0.09
N THR A 128 -0.97 -5.52 -0.69
CA THR A 128 -0.53 -5.11 -2.03
C THR A 128 0.52 -4.02 -1.87
N ILE A 129 1.77 -4.37 -2.15
CA ILE A 129 2.87 -3.40 -2.14
C ILE A 129 2.85 -2.65 -3.48
N PRO A 130 2.73 -1.31 -3.49
CA PRO A 130 2.59 -0.55 -4.73
C PRO A 130 3.91 -0.49 -5.50
N ASN A 131 3.82 -0.32 -6.82
CA ASN A 131 4.99 -0.32 -7.72
C ASN A 131 5.96 0.84 -7.49
N SER A 132 5.62 1.79 -6.62
CA SER A 132 6.52 2.86 -6.16
C SER A 132 7.51 2.41 -5.08
N VAL A 133 7.23 1.30 -4.38
CA VAL A 133 8.08 0.82 -3.29
C VAL A 133 9.33 0.18 -3.82
N THR A 134 10.48 0.65 -3.36
CA THR A 134 11.80 0.17 -3.77
C THR A 134 12.50 -0.69 -2.72
N SER A 135 12.03 -0.63 -1.47
CA SER A 135 12.61 -1.33 -0.32
C SER A 135 11.56 -1.72 0.72
N ILE A 136 11.73 -2.92 1.29
CA ILE A 136 10.98 -3.46 2.42
C ILE A 136 11.98 -3.67 3.57
N GLY A 137 11.74 -2.99 4.70
CA GLY A 137 12.62 -2.94 5.87
C GLY A 137 12.69 -4.24 6.66
N ASP A 138 13.60 -4.27 7.65
CA ASP A 138 13.81 -5.42 8.51
C ASP A 138 12.52 -5.71 9.29
N GLU A 139 12.12 -6.98 9.37
CA GLU A 139 10.92 -7.41 10.11
C GLU A 139 9.61 -6.70 9.70
N ALA A 140 9.55 -6.09 8.51
CA ALA A 140 8.44 -5.22 8.10
C ALA A 140 7.05 -5.86 8.22
N PHE A 141 6.94 -7.17 7.97
CA PHE A 141 5.74 -7.99 8.17
C PHE A 141 6.02 -9.20 9.07
N PHE A 142 6.99 -9.09 9.98
CA PHE A 142 7.30 -10.13 10.97
C PHE A 142 6.05 -10.52 11.76
N ASN A 143 5.84 -11.82 12.02
CA ASN A 143 4.67 -12.33 12.75
C ASN A 143 3.30 -11.90 12.17
N CYS A 144 3.19 -11.54 10.88
CA CYS A 144 1.89 -11.35 10.23
C CYS A 144 1.23 -12.71 9.95
N SER A 145 0.89 -13.46 10.99
CA SER A 145 0.43 -14.85 10.89
C SER A 145 -0.92 -15.01 10.18
N GLY A 146 -1.68 -13.93 9.98
CA GLY A 146 -2.90 -13.90 9.16
C GLY A 146 -2.65 -13.81 7.65
N LEU A 147 -1.43 -13.43 7.25
CA LEU A 147 -1.11 -13.08 5.87
C LEU A 147 -1.12 -14.35 5.00
N THR A 148 -2.07 -14.40 4.06
CA THR A 148 -2.25 -15.54 3.14
C THR A 148 -1.58 -15.33 1.79
N SER A 149 -1.44 -14.06 1.38
CA SER A 149 -0.77 -13.70 0.15
C SER A 149 -0.05 -12.36 0.23
N VAL A 150 1.06 -12.27 -0.49
CA VAL A 150 1.82 -11.03 -0.69
C VAL A 150 2.07 -10.80 -2.18
N THR A 151 1.96 -9.55 -2.62
CA THR A 151 2.38 -9.12 -3.95
C THR A 151 3.60 -8.23 -3.85
N ILE A 152 4.71 -8.65 -4.45
CA ILE A 152 5.99 -7.95 -4.49
C ILE A 152 6.18 -7.38 -5.91
N PRO A 153 6.16 -6.04 -6.09
CA PRO A 153 6.29 -5.43 -7.41
C PRO A 153 7.72 -5.51 -7.96
N ASN A 154 7.89 -5.28 -9.26
CA ASN A 154 9.19 -5.38 -9.92
C ASN A 154 10.17 -4.26 -9.53
N SER A 155 9.67 -3.18 -8.94
CA SER A 155 10.44 -2.04 -8.46
C SER A 155 11.17 -2.31 -7.14
N VAL A 156 10.79 -3.36 -6.40
CA VAL A 156 11.48 -3.75 -5.17
C VAL A 156 12.89 -4.22 -5.52
N THR A 157 13.88 -3.54 -4.96
CA THR A 157 15.31 -3.87 -5.13
C THR A 157 15.92 -4.49 -3.90
N LYS A 158 15.25 -4.38 -2.74
CA LYS A 158 15.73 -4.87 -1.45
C LYS A 158 14.56 -5.37 -0.60
N ILE A 159 14.75 -6.56 -0.02
CA ILE A 159 13.90 -7.14 1.02
C ILE A 159 14.85 -7.51 2.16
N GLN A 160 14.71 -6.83 3.29
CA GLN A 160 15.62 -6.97 4.43
C GLN A 160 15.27 -8.19 5.29
N ASN A 161 16.06 -8.43 6.34
CA ASN A 161 15.99 -9.65 7.13
C ASN A 161 14.61 -9.80 7.77
N ASP A 162 14.16 -11.05 7.89
CA ASP A 162 12.93 -11.40 8.60
C ASP A 162 11.65 -10.70 8.12
N ALA A 163 11.67 -10.05 6.95
CA ALA A 163 10.58 -9.19 6.49
C ALA A 163 9.22 -9.90 6.42
N PHE A 164 9.20 -11.22 6.17
CA PHE A 164 8.00 -12.06 6.21
C PHE A 164 8.16 -13.27 7.13
N TYR A 165 9.07 -13.20 8.11
CA TYR A 165 9.29 -14.27 9.06
C TYR A 165 8.01 -14.54 9.87
N ASN A 166 7.70 -15.82 10.08
CA ASN A 166 6.51 -16.31 10.78
C ASN A 166 5.17 -15.80 10.21
N CYS A 167 5.12 -15.51 8.91
CA CYS A 167 3.86 -15.39 8.17
C CYS A 167 3.28 -16.80 7.90
N SER A 168 2.92 -17.51 8.97
CA SER A 168 2.67 -18.97 8.94
C SER A 168 1.48 -19.41 8.07
N ARG A 169 0.58 -18.50 7.69
CA ARG A 169 -0.55 -18.75 6.78
C ARG A 169 -0.25 -18.38 5.32
N LEU A 170 0.97 -17.97 4.99
CA LEU A 170 1.33 -17.55 3.63
C LEU A 170 1.29 -18.76 2.69
N THR A 171 0.37 -18.73 1.74
CA THR A 171 0.20 -19.78 0.72
C THR A 171 0.55 -19.32 -0.69
N THR A 172 0.68 -18.00 -0.90
CA THR A 172 0.95 -17.44 -2.23
C THR A 172 1.88 -16.22 -2.15
N VAL A 173 2.95 -16.22 -2.93
CA VAL A 173 3.79 -15.06 -3.22
C VAL A 173 3.68 -14.74 -4.71
N ASN A 174 3.17 -13.55 -5.04
CA ASN A 174 3.20 -13.01 -6.40
C ASN A 174 4.39 -12.07 -6.52
N CYS A 175 5.47 -12.51 -7.16
CA CYS A 175 6.69 -11.73 -7.32
C CYS A 175 6.83 -11.27 -8.76
N TYR A 176 6.83 -9.96 -9.01
CA TYR A 176 6.97 -9.38 -10.36
C TYR A 176 8.42 -9.06 -10.74
N ILE A 177 9.37 -9.32 -9.85
CA ILE A 177 10.79 -9.09 -10.10
C ILE A 177 11.28 -10.11 -11.15
N THR A 178 11.88 -9.64 -12.24
CA THR A 178 12.28 -10.52 -13.37
C THR A 178 13.56 -11.30 -13.10
N ARG A 179 14.38 -10.84 -12.16
CA ARG A 179 15.58 -11.52 -11.70
C ARG A 179 15.52 -11.66 -10.17
N PRO A 180 15.56 -12.89 -9.62
CA PRO A 180 15.41 -13.11 -8.19
C PRO A 180 16.46 -12.30 -7.41
N LEU A 181 16.00 -11.60 -6.37
CA LEU A 181 16.88 -10.88 -5.46
C LEU A 181 17.67 -11.88 -4.60
N VAL A 182 18.90 -11.53 -4.26
CA VAL A 182 19.65 -12.21 -3.19
C VAL A 182 19.08 -11.70 -1.87
N ILE A 183 18.41 -12.58 -1.14
CA ILE A 183 17.74 -12.28 0.13
C ILE A 183 18.28 -13.20 1.24
N HIS A 184 18.17 -12.76 2.49
CA HIS A 184 18.54 -13.59 3.64
C HIS A 184 17.63 -14.82 3.74
N ALA A 185 18.15 -15.92 4.31
CA ALA A 185 17.38 -17.16 4.47
C ALA A 185 16.10 -16.94 5.30
N ASP A 186 16.17 -16.02 6.26
CA ASP A 186 15.10 -15.79 7.22
C ASP A 186 14.02 -14.82 6.73
N VAL A 187 14.17 -14.22 5.54
CA VAL A 187 13.13 -13.35 4.95
C VAL A 187 11.77 -14.05 4.92
N PHE A 188 11.77 -15.34 4.63
CA PHE A 188 10.61 -16.22 4.65
C PHE A 188 10.77 -17.31 5.72
N GLY A 189 11.47 -17.01 6.83
CA GLY A 189 11.68 -17.95 7.91
C GLY A 189 10.38 -18.35 8.58
N ASN A 190 10.32 -19.58 9.11
CA ASN A 190 9.13 -20.14 9.74
C ASN A 190 7.84 -20.10 8.87
N ILE A 191 7.99 -20.19 7.55
CA ILE A 191 6.90 -20.53 6.63
C ILE A 191 7.21 -21.88 5.95
N THR A 192 6.17 -22.65 5.64
CA THR A 192 6.31 -23.89 4.87
C THR A 192 6.39 -23.56 3.37
N GLN A 193 7.55 -23.09 2.90
CA GLN A 193 7.73 -22.63 1.51
C GLN A 193 7.31 -23.68 0.47
N SER A 194 7.50 -24.97 0.76
CA SER A 194 7.08 -26.07 -0.12
C SER A 194 5.56 -26.16 -0.34
N ASN A 195 4.76 -25.48 0.49
CA ASN A 195 3.31 -25.37 0.38
C ASN A 195 2.87 -23.93 0.02
N CYS A 196 3.81 -23.05 -0.32
CA CYS A 196 3.55 -21.70 -0.74
C CYS A 196 3.84 -21.58 -2.25
N ALA A 197 2.80 -21.30 -3.03
CA ALA A 197 2.93 -21.07 -4.45
C ALA A 197 3.71 -19.77 -4.71
N LEU A 198 4.69 -19.84 -5.60
CA LEU A 198 5.44 -18.68 -6.07
C LEU A 198 5.08 -18.41 -7.53
N ASN A 199 4.31 -17.35 -7.77
CA ASN A 199 3.98 -16.87 -9.10
C ASN A 199 5.02 -15.82 -9.51
N VAL A 200 5.68 -16.04 -10.64
CA VAL A 200 6.75 -15.19 -11.19
C VAL A 200 6.47 -14.82 -12.64
N PRO A 201 7.19 -13.83 -13.21
CA PRO A 201 6.98 -13.46 -14.60
C PRO A 201 7.24 -14.64 -15.56
N THR A 202 6.40 -14.80 -16.57
CA THR A 202 6.58 -15.83 -17.60
C THR A 202 7.99 -15.75 -18.20
N GLY A 203 8.68 -16.90 -18.24
CA GLY A 203 10.06 -17.02 -18.74
C GLY A 203 11.13 -16.92 -17.64
N THR A 204 10.77 -16.61 -16.40
CA THR A 204 11.73 -16.47 -15.29
C THR A 204 11.76 -17.66 -14.32
N GLN A 205 10.92 -18.68 -14.52
CA GLN A 205 10.80 -19.82 -13.60
C GLN A 205 12.13 -20.52 -13.35
N ALA A 206 12.91 -20.78 -14.40
CA ALA A 206 14.19 -21.47 -14.30
C ALA A 206 15.21 -20.71 -13.43
N VAL A 207 15.22 -19.37 -13.49
CA VAL A 207 16.14 -18.57 -12.64
C VAL A 207 15.68 -18.55 -11.18
N TYR A 208 14.37 -18.54 -10.93
CA TYR A 208 13.81 -18.65 -9.57
C TYR A 208 14.03 -20.04 -8.96
N GLN A 209 13.91 -21.11 -9.75
CA GLN A 209 14.21 -22.48 -9.35
C GLN A 209 15.69 -22.70 -8.98
N ALA A 210 16.59 -21.85 -9.47
CA ALA A 210 18.03 -21.91 -9.16
C ALA A 210 18.45 -20.95 -8.02
N ALA A 211 17.61 -19.98 -7.66
CA ALA A 211 17.97 -18.95 -6.69
C ALA A 211 17.74 -19.40 -5.24
N ALA A 212 18.68 -19.07 -4.35
CA ALA A 212 18.56 -19.35 -2.92
C ALA A 212 17.27 -18.73 -2.35
N VAL A 213 16.67 -19.40 -1.36
CA VAL A 213 15.37 -19.08 -0.75
C VAL A 213 14.19 -19.26 -1.69
N TRP A 214 14.25 -18.66 -2.89
CA TRP A 214 13.19 -18.72 -3.88
C TRP A 214 12.91 -20.14 -4.40
N LYS A 215 13.95 -20.95 -4.56
CA LYS A 215 13.84 -22.35 -5.01
C LYS A 215 13.04 -23.25 -4.06
N ASP A 216 12.90 -22.85 -2.79
CA ASP A 216 12.25 -23.65 -1.75
C ASP A 216 10.71 -23.51 -1.80
N PHE A 217 10.20 -22.56 -2.60
CA PHE A 217 8.77 -22.40 -2.87
C PHE A 217 8.24 -23.47 -3.83
N SER A 218 6.99 -23.90 -3.64
CA SER A 218 6.35 -24.86 -4.55
C SER A 218 4.81 -24.71 -4.58
N PRO A 219 4.19 -24.70 -5.78
CA PRO A 219 4.85 -24.71 -7.11
C PRO A 219 5.42 -23.33 -7.47
N ILE A 220 6.47 -23.32 -8.31
CA ILE A 220 6.95 -22.10 -8.99
C ILE A 220 6.30 -22.01 -10.37
N SER A 221 5.42 -21.03 -10.56
CA SER A 221 4.60 -20.87 -11.77
C SER A 221 4.95 -19.58 -12.52
N GLY A 222 5.06 -19.65 -13.85
CA GLY A 222 5.28 -18.47 -14.70
C GLY A 222 3.99 -17.88 -15.23
N SER A 223 3.06 -17.55 -14.33
CA SER A 223 1.71 -17.08 -14.66
C SER A 223 1.57 -15.56 -14.70
N LEU A 224 2.56 -14.82 -14.22
CA LEU A 224 2.54 -13.36 -14.22
C LEU A 224 3.09 -12.81 -15.54
N LEU A 225 2.47 -11.77 -16.09
CA LEU A 225 3.06 -11.04 -17.20
C LEU A 225 4.15 -10.10 -16.65
N SER A 226 5.32 -10.06 -17.30
CA SER A 226 6.47 -9.28 -16.81
C SER A 226 6.22 -7.78 -16.94
N ASN A 227 6.59 -7.00 -15.91
CA ASN A 227 6.38 -5.54 -15.88
C ASN A 227 7.11 -4.73 -16.98
N HIS A 228 7.94 -5.36 -17.83
CA HIS A 228 8.40 -4.70 -19.06
C HIS A 228 7.29 -4.52 -20.11
N SER A 229 6.16 -5.22 -19.96
CA SER A 229 4.90 -4.91 -20.64
C SER A 229 4.05 -3.85 -19.91
N PHE A 230 4.57 -3.26 -18.82
CA PHE A 230 3.86 -2.40 -17.86
C PHE A 230 4.59 -1.06 -17.62
N ALA A 231 5.55 -0.72 -18.49
CA ALA A 231 6.19 0.60 -18.52
C ALA A 231 5.36 1.57 -19.37
N ILE A 232 4.20 1.98 -18.87
CA ILE A 232 3.72 3.35 -19.11
C ILE A 232 3.22 3.85 -17.77
N GLU A 233 4.00 4.76 -17.17
CA GLU A 233 3.48 5.84 -16.36
C GLU A 233 2.42 6.60 -17.18
N SER A 234 1.24 6.03 -17.35
CA SER A 234 0.11 6.79 -17.83
C SER A 234 -0.54 7.34 -16.58
N ASN A 235 -0.88 8.61 -16.61
CA ASN A 235 -1.62 9.29 -15.54
C ASN A 235 -3.08 8.80 -15.52
N LEU A 236 -3.28 7.48 -15.51
CA LEU A 236 -4.58 6.82 -15.50
C LEU A 236 -5.15 6.91 -14.08
N LYS A 237 -5.93 7.95 -13.83
CA LYS A 237 -6.72 8.06 -12.61
C LYS A 237 -7.95 7.15 -12.74
N ILE A 238 -7.79 5.88 -12.39
CA ILE A 238 -8.92 5.01 -12.12
C ILE A 238 -9.38 5.32 -10.69
N TYR A 239 -10.51 5.99 -10.52
CA TYR A 239 -11.05 6.23 -9.18
C TYR A 239 -11.90 5.02 -8.79
N PRO A 240 -11.67 4.35 -7.65
CA PRO A 240 -12.81 3.73 -6.99
C PRO A 240 -13.75 4.87 -6.60
N ASN A 241 -14.97 4.89 -7.12
CA ASN A 241 -16.05 5.61 -6.45
C ASN A 241 -16.68 4.63 -5.45
N PRO A 242 -16.45 4.77 -4.14
CA PRO A 242 -16.94 3.84 -3.12
C PRO A 242 -18.48 3.86 -2.92
N VAL A 243 -19.26 4.52 -3.80
CA VAL A 243 -20.72 4.64 -3.63
C VAL A 243 -21.53 4.25 -4.87
N SER A 244 -20.99 4.32 -6.09
CA SER A 244 -21.86 4.38 -7.28
C SER A 244 -22.02 3.10 -8.10
N GLU A 245 -21.51 1.94 -7.70
CA GLU A 245 -21.55 0.69 -8.51
C GLU A 245 -20.96 0.84 -9.93
N ILE A 246 -20.37 2.00 -10.27
CA ILE A 246 -19.85 2.35 -11.59
C ILE A 246 -18.35 2.63 -11.47
N LEU A 247 -17.55 1.85 -12.18
CA LEU A 247 -16.13 2.10 -12.40
C LEU A 247 -15.94 2.98 -13.63
N ASN A 248 -15.17 4.06 -13.48
CA ASN A 248 -14.82 4.97 -14.56
C ASN A 248 -13.32 4.90 -14.90
N ILE A 249 -13.01 4.78 -16.19
CA ILE A 249 -11.66 4.76 -16.75
C ILE A 249 -11.45 6.06 -17.53
N ALA A 250 -10.70 6.99 -16.94
CA ALA A 250 -10.29 8.21 -17.61
C ALA A 250 -9.02 7.96 -18.43
N LEU A 251 -9.10 8.16 -19.74
CA LEU A 251 -7.96 8.09 -20.66
C LEU A 251 -7.38 9.49 -20.92
N GLN A 252 -6.06 9.58 -21.03
CA GLN A 252 -5.40 10.80 -21.47
C GLN A 252 -5.61 11.02 -22.98
N GLU A 253 -5.43 12.26 -23.43
CA GLU A 253 -5.51 12.61 -24.85
C GLU A 253 -4.54 11.76 -25.69
N GLY A 254 -5.03 11.17 -26.78
CA GLY A 254 -4.28 10.27 -27.66
C GLY A 254 -4.35 8.77 -27.30
N LEU A 255 -4.87 8.41 -26.12
CA LEU A 255 -5.16 7.01 -25.76
C LEU A 255 -6.57 6.61 -26.19
N GLN A 256 -6.69 5.42 -26.77
CA GLN A 256 -7.96 4.81 -27.19
C GLN A 256 -8.15 3.49 -26.45
N LEU A 257 -9.28 3.33 -25.78
CA LEU A 257 -9.59 2.10 -25.06
C LEU A 257 -9.87 0.98 -26.06
N GLU A 258 -9.14 -0.12 -25.95
CA GLU A 258 -9.38 -1.33 -26.74
C GLU A 258 -10.16 -2.37 -25.94
N LYS A 259 -9.77 -2.58 -24.68
CA LYS A 259 -10.32 -3.63 -23.83
C LYS A 259 -10.09 -3.35 -22.35
N VAL A 260 -10.98 -3.86 -21.52
CA VAL A 260 -10.89 -3.88 -20.06
C VAL A 260 -11.20 -5.29 -19.60
N ASN A 261 -10.31 -5.91 -18.85
CA ASN A 261 -10.48 -7.22 -18.25
C ASN A 261 -10.52 -7.08 -16.73
N PHE A 262 -11.46 -7.77 -16.10
CA PHE A 262 -11.56 -7.88 -14.65
C PHE A 262 -11.18 -9.26 -14.22
N TYR A 263 -10.29 -9.37 -13.24
CA TYR A 263 -9.87 -10.62 -12.63
C TYR A 263 -10.18 -10.58 -11.14
N ASN A 264 -10.55 -11.73 -10.56
CA ASN A 264 -10.63 -11.86 -9.11
C ASN A 264 -9.23 -11.98 -8.48
N THR A 265 -9.16 -12.05 -7.15
CA THR A 265 -7.89 -12.21 -6.41
C THR A 265 -7.12 -13.49 -6.72
N LEU A 266 -7.78 -14.47 -7.34
CA LEU A 266 -7.17 -15.72 -7.80
C LEU A 266 -6.62 -15.61 -9.24
N GLY A 267 -6.72 -14.44 -9.87
CA GLY A 267 -6.28 -14.21 -11.25
C GLY A 267 -7.23 -14.77 -12.32
N GLN A 268 -8.44 -15.20 -11.94
CA GLN A 268 -9.43 -15.71 -12.89
C GLN A 268 -10.17 -14.55 -13.56
N LEU A 269 -10.29 -14.58 -14.88
CA LEU A 269 -11.04 -13.58 -15.66
C LEU A 269 -12.54 -13.68 -15.35
N ILE A 270 -13.13 -12.58 -14.86
CA ILE A 270 -14.53 -12.45 -14.46
C ILE A 270 -15.35 -11.73 -15.53
N LYS A 271 -14.79 -10.69 -16.16
CA LYS A 271 -15.50 -9.88 -17.17
C LYS A 271 -14.52 -9.26 -18.15
N THR A 272 -14.95 -9.14 -19.39
CA THR A 272 -14.28 -8.33 -20.41
C THR A 272 -15.28 -7.31 -20.96
N THR A 273 -14.82 -6.08 -21.18
CA THR A 273 -15.59 -5.00 -21.83
C THR A 273 -14.64 -4.11 -22.62
N ASN A 274 -15.17 -3.19 -23.41
CA ASN A 274 -14.43 -2.12 -24.10
C ASN A 274 -15.03 -0.75 -23.77
N HIS A 275 -15.87 -0.66 -22.73
CA HIS A 275 -16.45 0.58 -22.25
C HIS A 275 -15.58 1.19 -21.14
N SER A 276 -15.49 2.53 -21.11
CA SER A 276 -14.79 3.27 -20.07
C SER A 276 -15.63 3.47 -18.80
N GLU A 277 -16.96 3.32 -18.89
CA GLU A 277 -17.89 3.35 -17.77
C GLU A 277 -18.51 1.96 -17.59
N ILE A 278 -18.34 1.37 -16.41
CA ILE A 278 -18.58 -0.06 -16.20
C ILE A 278 -19.37 -0.26 -14.92
N ASN A 279 -20.60 -0.76 -15.06
CA ASN A 279 -21.36 -1.20 -13.90
C ASN A 279 -20.79 -2.51 -13.34
N VAL A 280 -20.44 -2.46 -12.05
CA VAL A 280 -19.84 -3.53 -11.25
C VAL A 280 -20.75 -3.97 -10.09
N SER A 281 -22.02 -3.57 -10.05
CA SER A 281 -22.98 -3.97 -9.02
C SER A 281 -23.19 -5.48 -8.92
N SER A 282 -23.01 -6.19 -10.03
CA SER A 282 -23.14 -7.64 -10.09
C SER A 282 -21.91 -8.38 -9.57
N PHE A 283 -20.84 -7.68 -9.23
CA PHE A 283 -19.61 -8.30 -8.74
C PHE A 283 -19.77 -8.56 -7.25
N ALA A 284 -19.20 -9.66 -6.77
CA ALA A 284 -19.12 -9.88 -5.33
C ALA A 284 -18.29 -8.76 -4.67
N LYS A 285 -18.60 -8.43 -3.43
CA LYS A 285 -17.78 -7.49 -2.65
C LYS A 285 -16.38 -8.07 -2.46
N GLY A 286 -15.34 -7.27 -2.68
CA GLY A 286 -13.96 -7.72 -2.55
C GLY A 286 -12.99 -7.05 -3.53
N ASN A 287 -11.78 -7.59 -3.58
CA ASN A 287 -10.69 -7.06 -4.40
C ASN A 287 -10.71 -7.65 -5.82
N TYR A 288 -10.47 -6.81 -6.82
CA TYR A 288 -10.38 -7.18 -8.22
C TYR A 288 -9.16 -6.55 -8.88
N PHE A 289 -8.56 -7.24 -9.85
CA PHE A 289 -7.57 -6.65 -10.74
C PHE A 289 -8.25 -6.24 -12.05
N VAL A 290 -8.07 -4.99 -12.44
CA VAL A 290 -8.63 -4.43 -13.69
C VAL A 290 -7.48 -4.16 -14.64
N GLU A 291 -7.38 -4.92 -15.73
CA GLU A 291 -6.46 -4.67 -16.83
C GLU A 291 -7.15 -3.79 -17.87
N VAL A 292 -6.58 -2.64 -18.18
CA VAL A 292 -7.06 -1.69 -19.20
C VAL A 292 -6.06 -1.71 -20.35
N ILE A 293 -6.50 -2.10 -21.53
CA ILE A 293 -5.72 -2.19 -22.75
C ILE A 293 -6.13 -1.05 -23.66
N THR A 294 -5.15 -0.32 -24.17
CA THR A 294 -5.29 0.78 -25.11
C THR A 294 -4.43 0.54 -26.35
N ASN A 295 -4.66 1.37 -27.38
CA ASN A 295 -3.86 1.42 -28.59
C ASN A 295 -2.35 1.68 -28.38
N GLN A 296 -1.94 2.09 -27.18
CA GLN A 296 -0.53 2.36 -26.86
C GLN A 296 0.05 1.41 -25.81
N GLY A 297 -0.74 0.47 -25.29
CA GLY A 297 -0.25 -0.48 -24.31
C GLY A 297 -1.32 -0.85 -23.29
N LYS A 298 -0.91 -1.43 -22.17
CA LYS A 298 -1.84 -1.86 -21.14
C LYS A 298 -1.44 -1.37 -19.76
N ALA A 299 -2.44 -1.12 -18.93
CA ALA A 299 -2.33 -0.76 -17.54
C ALA A 299 -3.12 -1.77 -16.70
N THR A 300 -2.77 -1.93 -15.43
CA THR A 300 -3.57 -2.74 -14.50
C THR A 300 -3.72 -2.02 -13.18
N LYS A 301 -4.88 -2.15 -12.54
CA LYS A 301 -5.13 -1.57 -11.23
C LYS A 301 -5.97 -2.49 -10.36
N THR A 302 -5.63 -2.57 -9.08
CA THR A 302 -6.50 -3.20 -8.09
C THR A 302 -7.61 -2.24 -7.68
N ILE A 303 -8.86 -2.73 -7.70
CA ILE A 303 -10.03 -2.02 -7.19
C ILE A 303 -10.66 -2.84 -6.06
N ILE A 304 -11.40 -2.15 -5.20
CA ILE A 304 -12.20 -2.77 -4.14
C ILE A 304 -13.67 -2.44 -4.44
N ILE A 305 -14.52 -3.47 -4.46
CA ILE A 305 -15.97 -3.35 -4.59
C ILE A 305 -16.58 -3.54 -3.19
N GLN A 306 -17.31 -2.53 -2.71
CA GLN A 306 -17.85 -2.46 -1.34
C GLN A 306 -19.32 -2.85 -1.23
#